data_AF-B4EFP6-F1
#
_entry.id   AF-B4EFP6-F1
#
_cell.length_a   1.000
_cell.length_b   1.000
_cell.length_c   1.000
_cell.angle_alpha   90.00
_cell.angle_beta   90.00
_cell.angle_gamma   90.00
#
_symmetry.space_group_name_H-M   'P 1'
#
loop_
_entity.id
_entity.type
_entity.pdbx_description
1 polymer ?
#
loop_
_entity_poly.entity_id
_entity_poly.type
_entity_poly.pdbx_seq_one_letter_code
_entity_poly.pdbx_strand_id
1 'polypeptide(L)'
;MTTTTELTVVERAAVALGASERETSLRELVAKSTDMVEIKNAAARDQVHGAAMVLRTARTDIQKAGKAARDDANAFSKAVIAEENRLIAITEPEEKRLLGMRDEWDEAREAEKRAKLEAEQRRVAAIREHIDDIRAIAVRAAGLPAARIQGEIEDLEALGITLDRFAELTGEAEAVRGTTLDKLRELHASTVAQEAEAARLAAEREELERQRAELAAQREREEAERAERERVEAAARAEQERVDRERREAEEAARRAQQEREDAARRAEIEAAEARLAEQRAEQERRQAELDRAEREQREREEAALREAAEAAAQAARDRAAREHAENRAAMLAPEPTGGNWTAKSGCVVTDVPLPGCVGGGFDDVEHYGGYLIAESIFRPADGHMLAASREMFDALRQWQHAERVGDAEELANARAARDAAIERAIYVPTEETAAA
;
A
#
# COMPACT_ATOMS: atom_id res chain seq x y z
N MET A 1 45.71 26.65 -114.04
CA MET A 1 45.56 27.51 -112.84
C MET A 1 46.01 28.90 -113.22
N THR A 2 45.07 29.76 -113.59
CA THR A 2 45.33 31.19 -113.78
C THR A 2 45.36 31.82 -112.39
N THR A 3 46.54 32.18 -111.92
CA THR A 3 46.74 33.00 -110.73
C THR A 3 46.22 34.40 -111.01
N THR A 4 44.93 34.62 -110.75
CA THR A 4 44.36 35.98 -110.69
C THR A 4 44.90 36.63 -109.43
N THR A 5 45.78 37.63 -109.59
CA THR A 5 46.24 38.45 -108.45
C THR A 5 45.03 39.17 -107.87
N GLU A 6 44.57 38.72 -106.71
CA GLU A 6 43.44 39.35 -106.02
C GLU A 6 43.89 40.70 -105.44
N LEU A 7 43.19 41.77 -105.82
CA LEU A 7 43.40 43.10 -105.24
C LEU A 7 43.01 43.09 -103.77
N THR A 8 43.92 43.54 -102.92
CA THR A 8 43.65 43.85 -101.51
C THR A 8 42.54 44.90 -101.38
N VAL A 9 41.91 44.99 -100.21
CA VAL A 9 40.85 45.99 -99.95
C VAL A 9 41.34 47.42 -100.22
N VAL A 10 42.61 47.70 -99.90
CA VAL A 10 43.26 48.99 -100.12
C VAL A 10 43.45 49.25 -101.61
N GLU A 11 43.89 48.26 -102.38
CA GLU A 11 44.06 48.39 -103.83
C GLU A 11 42.71 48.57 -104.54
N ARG A 12 41.65 47.87 -104.12
CA ARG A 12 40.29 48.08 -104.65
C ARG A 12 39.79 49.50 -104.36
N ALA A 13 40.08 50.04 -103.16
CA ALA A 13 39.74 51.41 -102.83
C ALA A 13 40.50 52.43 -103.71
N ALA A 14 41.79 52.19 -103.97
CA ALA A 14 42.60 53.02 -104.85
C ALA A 14 42.08 53.01 -106.30
N VAL A 15 41.69 51.84 -106.82
CA VAL A 15 41.07 51.68 -108.15
C VAL A 15 39.71 52.38 -108.20
N ALA A 16 38.84 52.18 -107.21
CA ALA A 16 37.51 52.80 -107.18
C ALA A 16 37.57 54.35 -107.13
N LEU A 17 38.63 54.90 -106.55
CA LEU A 17 38.87 56.35 -106.53
C LEU A 17 39.67 56.87 -107.73
N GLY A 18 40.20 56.00 -108.61
CA GLY A 18 41.10 56.39 -109.69
C GLY A 18 42.35 57.12 -109.18
N ALA A 19 42.88 56.69 -108.03
CA ALA A 19 43.83 57.45 -107.23
C ALA A 19 45.10 57.85 -108.02
N SER A 20 45.67 56.92 -108.79
CA SER A 20 46.90 57.16 -109.58
C SER A 20 46.74 58.24 -110.65
N GLU A 21 45.67 58.19 -111.44
CA GLU A 21 45.41 59.16 -112.51
C GLU A 21 44.94 60.52 -111.96
N ARG A 22 44.11 60.49 -110.90
CA ARG A 22 43.60 61.70 -110.27
C ARG A 22 44.67 62.47 -109.52
N GLU A 23 45.60 61.79 -108.85
CA GLU A 23 46.66 62.46 -108.09
C GLU A 23 47.49 63.39 -108.98
N THR A 24 47.92 62.92 -110.15
CA THR A 24 48.66 63.73 -111.13
C THR A 24 47.80 64.90 -111.62
N SER A 25 46.57 64.62 -112.04
CA SER A 25 45.64 65.65 -112.55
C SER A 25 45.33 66.73 -111.51
N LEU A 26 45.18 66.35 -110.23
CA LEU A 26 44.90 67.27 -109.13
C LEU A 26 46.11 68.15 -108.81
N ARG A 27 47.34 67.59 -108.84
CA ARG A 27 48.57 68.37 -108.66
C ARG A 27 48.72 69.43 -109.75
N GLU A 28 48.42 69.09 -111.01
CA GLU A 28 48.43 70.05 -112.11
C GLU A 28 47.35 71.14 -111.95
N LEU A 29 46.14 70.79 -111.51
CA LEU A 29 45.10 71.77 -111.23
C LEU A 29 45.49 72.75 -110.12
N VAL A 30 46.16 72.27 -109.06
CA VAL A 30 46.67 73.12 -107.98
C VAL A 30 47.76 74.05 -108.49
N ALA A 31 48.73 73.53 -109.25
CA ALA A 31 49.84 74.31 -109.81
C ALA A 31 49.36 75.49 -110.68
N LYS A 32 48.25 75.36 -111.40
CA LYS A 32 47.66 76.47 -112.21
C LYS A 32 47.19 77.68 -111.39
N SER A 33 47.10 77.55 -110.07
CA SER A 33 46.60 78.58 -109.17
C SER A 33 47.64 79.14 -108.20
N THR A 34 48.87 78.62 -108.19
CA THR A 34 49.90 78.99 -107.19
C THR A 34 50.41 80.43 -107.33
N ASP A 35 50.45 80.94 -108.56
CA ASP A 35 50.97 82.28 -108.85
C ASP A 35 49.91 83.38 -108.60
N MET A 36 48.67 83.00 -108.23
CA MET A 36 47.57 83.92 -107.93
C MET A 36 47.66 84.42 -106.47
N VAL A 37 48.64 85.27 -106.19
CA VAL A 37 48.97 85.71 -104.82
C VAL A 37 48.20 86.94 -104.31
N GLU A 38 47.66 87.79 -105.19
CA GLU A 38 46.94 89.02 -104.82
C GLU A 38 45.89 89.43 -105.88
N ILE A 39 44.73 89.95 -105.47
CA ILE A 39 43.67 90.44 -106.36
C ILE A 39 43.80 91.96 -106.53
N LYS A 40 44.31 92.40 -107.69
CA LYS A 40 44.53 93.84 -107.98
C LYS A 40 43.43 94.50 -108.82
N ASN A 41 42.55 93.72 -109.44
CA ASN A 41 41.46 94.20 -110.30
C ASN A 41 40.35 93.14 -110.46
N ALA A 42 39.26 93.50 -111.14
CA ALA A 42 38.11 92.60 -111.36
C ALA A 42 38.48 91.32 -112.12
N ALA A 43 39.36 91.40 -113.13
CA ALA A 43 39.80 90.24 -113.90
C ALA A 43 40.59 89.23 -113.03
N ALA A 44 41.45 89.72 -112.14
CA ALA A 44 42.17 88.89 -111.19
C ALA A 44 41.22 88.17 -110.21
N ARG A 45 40.14 88.82 -109.79
CA ARG A 45 39.10 88.20 -108.94
C ARG A 45 38.40 87.05 -109.67
N ASP A 46 38.06 87.24 -110.94
CA ASP A 46 37.37 86.21 -111.72
C ASP A 46 38.28 85.02 -112.04
N GLN A 47 39.58 85.25 -112.25
CA GLN A 47 40.58 84.18 -112.36
C GLN A 47 40.69 83.34 -111.07
N VAL A 48 40.80 84.00 -109.91
CA VAL A 48 40.81 83.32 -108.60
C VAL A 48 39.50 82.55 -108.37
N HIS A 49 38.35 83.17 -108.68
CA HIS A 49 37.06 82.51 -108.56
C HIS A 49 36.96 81.27 -109.45
N GLY A 50 37.36 81.38 -110.73
CA GLY A 50 37.38 80.26 -111.68
C GLY A 50 38.25 79.11 -111.19
N ALA A 51 39.48 79.40 -110.77
CA ALA A 51 40.39 78.40 -110.21
C ALA A 51 39.82 77.73 -108.95
N ALA A 52 39.23 78.52 -108.04
CA ALA A 52 38.57 78.00 -106.85
C ALA A 52 37.36 77.12 -107.18
N MET A 53 36.56 77.45 -108.20
CA MET A 53 35.43 76.63 -108.63
C MET A 53 35.88 75.31 -109.25
N VAL A 54 36.96 75.31 -110.03
CA VAL A 54 37.55 74.09 -110.59
C VAL A 54 38.05 73.16 -109.49
N LEU A 55 38.83 73.67 -108.53
CA LEU A 55 39.30 72.88 -107.38
C LEU A 55 38.14 72.37 -106.50
N ARG A 56 37.13 73.21 -106.26
CA ARG A 56 35.93 72.82 -105.52
C ARG A 56 35.17 71.69 -106.23
N THR A 57 35.03 71.77 -107.54
CA THR A 57 34.37 70.75 -108.37
C THR A 57 35.12 69.43 -108.29
N ALA A 58 36.45 69.46 -108.47
CA ALA A 58 37.31 68.29 -108.35
C ALA A 58 37.18 67.62 -106.95
N ARG A 59 37.17 68.41 -105.86
CA ARG A 59 36.91 67.90 -104.51
C ARG A 59 35.55 67.22 -104.39
N THR A 60 34.48 67.87 -104.87
CA THR A 60 33.13 67.29 -104.80
C THR A 60 32.99 66.01 -105.61
N ASP A 61 33.70 65.90 -106.73
CA ASP A 61 33.65 64.70 -107.57
C ASP A 61 34.40 63.52 -106.94
N ILE A 62 35.52 63.76 -106.23
CA ILE A 62 36.18 62.74 -105.41
C ILE A 62 35.25 62.28 -104.28
N GLN A 63 34.58 63.22 -103.59
CA GLN A 63 33.62 62.88 -102.54
C GLN A 63 32.46 62.03 -103.08
N LYS A 64 31.92 62.36 -104.26
CA LYS A 64 30.89 61.57 -104.95
C LYS A 64 31.39 60.18 -105.31
N ALA A 65 32.60 60.06 -105.88
CA ALA A 65 33.21 58.79 -106.22
C ALA A 65 33.43 57.91 -104.98
N GLY A 66 33.93 58.49 -103.88
CA GLY A 66 34.09 57.79 -102.61
C GLY A 66 32.76 57.36 -101.99
N LYS A 67 31.71 58.17 -102.11
CA LYS A 67 30.36 57.77 -101.69
C LYS A 67 29.84 56.60 -102.54
N ALA A 68 29.94 56.70 -103.86
CA ALA A 68 29.50 55.64 -104.78
C ALA A 68 30.21 54.31 -104.51
N ALA A 69 31.54 54.33 -104.32
CA ALA A 69 32.32 53.13 -104.00
C ALA A 69 31.90 52.48 -102.67
N ARG A 70 31.60 53.28 -101.64
CA ARG A 70 31.09 52.77 -100.36
C ARG A 70 29.67 52.23 -100.48
N ASP A 71 28.81 52.92 -101.22
CA ASP A 71 27.42 52.48 -101.45
C ASP A 71 27.39 51.14 -102.18
N ASP A 72 28.23 50.95 -103.20
CA ASP A 72 28.40 49.68 -103.92
C ASP A 72 28.95 48.56 -103.01
N ALA A 73 30.00 48.83 -102.23
CA ALA A 73 30.54 47.85 -101.27
C ALA A 73 29.50 47.43 -100.22
N ASN A 74 28.69 48.37 -99.73
CA ASN A 74 27.59 48.09 -98.80
C ASN A 74 26.48 47.27 -99.48
N ALA A 75 26.16 47.56 -100.75
CA ALA A 75 25.19 46.79 -101.52
C ALA A 75 25.68 45.35 -101.74
N PHE A 76 26.96 45.16 -102.08
CA PHE A 76 27.58 43.85 -102.20
C PHE A 76 27.52 43.06 -100.88
N SER A 77 27.93 43.68 -99.76
CA SER A 77 27.86 43.01 -98.44
C SER A 77 26.43 42.58 -98.09
N LYS A 78 25.43 43.42 -98.34
CA LYS A 78 24.02 43.04 -98.14
C LYS A 78 23.57 41.90 -99.05
N ALA A 79 24.02 41.88 -100.31
CA ALA A 79 23.72 40.80 -101.24
C ALA A 79 24.35 39.47 -100.80
N VAL A 80 25.58 39.49 -100.29
CA VAL A 80 26.23 38.30 -99.72
C VAL A 80 25.45 37.75 -98.53
N ILE A 81 25.05 38.60 -97.58
CA ILE A 81 24.25 38.19 -96.41
C ILE A 81 22.88 37.63 -96.86
N ALA A 82 22.25 38.25 -97.86
CA ALA A 82 20.97 37.75 -98.37
C ALA A 82 21.11 36.37 -99.01
N GLU A 83 22.18 36.12 -99.77
CA GLU A 83 22.45 34.82 -100.37
C GLU A 83 22.86 33.77 -99.31
N GLU A 84 23.66 34.14 -98.32
CA GLU A 84 23.98 33.29 -97.16
C GLU A 84 22.69 32.82 -96.46
N ASN A 85 21.80 33.75 -96.11
CA ASN A 85 20.53 33.43 -95.48
C ASN A 85 19.66 32.54 -96.37
N ARG A 86 19.64 32.77 -97.69
CA ARG A 86 18.91 31.91 -98.63
C ARG A 86 19.48 30.50 -98.63
N LEU A 87 20.79 30.34 -98.63
CA LEU A 87 21.46 29.03 -98.60
C LEU A 87 21.20 28.30 -97.28
N ILE A 88 21.30 28.99 -96.14
CA ILE A 88 20.96 28.42 -94.82
C ILE A 88 19.49 28.00 -94.78
N ALA A 89 18.59 28.82 -95.31
CA ALA A 89 17.15 28.52 -95.32
C ALA A 89 16.78 27.27 -96.15
N ILE A 90 17.66 26.80 -97.05
CA ILE A 90 17.45 25.53 -97.76
C ILE A 90 17.65 24.34 -96.82
N THR A 91 18.67 24.36 -95.95
CA THR A 91 19.06 23.20 -95.15
C THR A 91 18.50 23.24 -93.73
N GLU A 92 18.35 24.43 -93.13
CA GLU A 92 17.99 24.59 -91.72
C GLU A 92 16.66 23.89 -91.33
N PRO A 93 15.55 23.98 -92.09
CA PRO A 93 14.31 23.31 -91.72
C PRO A 93 14.44 21.77 -91.73
N GLU A 94 15.19 21.24 -92.69
CA GLU A 94 15.42 19.79 -92.82
C GLU A 94 16.38 19.29 -91.74
N GLU A 95 17.44 20.03 -91.43
CA GLU A 95 18.34 19.73 -90.31
C GLU A 95 17.55 19.67 -88.99
N LYS A 96 16.72 20.68 -88.70
CA LYS A 96 15.86 20.69 -87.50
C LYS A 96 14.91 19.49 -87.48
N ARG A 97 14.29 19.14 -88.61
CA ARG A 97 13.39 17.99 -88.72
C ARG A 97 14.14 16.68 -88.44
N LEU A 98 15.32 16.48 -89.02
CA LEU A 98 16.13 15.28 -88.86
C LEU A 98 16.68 15.13 -87.44
N LEU A 99 17.17 16.22 -86.84
CA LEU A 99 17.61 16.22 -85.44
C LEU A 99 16.44 15.92 -84.49
N GLY A 100 15.27 16.53 -84.73
CA GLY A 100 14.05 16.24 -83.96
C GLY A 100 13.65 14.76 -84.03
N MET A 101 13.65 14.16 -85.24
CA MET A 101 13.37 12.73 -85.40
C MET A 101 14.36 11.83 -84.68
N ARG A 102 15.66 12.18 -84.70
CA ARG A 102 16.69 11.44 -83.96
C ARG A 102 16.42 11.52 -82.46
N ASP A 103 16.20 12.73 -81.95
CA ASP A 103 16.04 12.98 -80.51
C ASP A 103 14.77 12.30 -79.98
N GLU A 104 13.66 12.33 -80.74
CA GLU A 104 12.43 11.59 -80.40
C GLU A 104 12.66 10.08 -80.35
N TRP A 105 13.45 9.53 -81.28
CA TRP A 105 13.77 8.12 -81.28
C TRP A 105 14.66 7.73 -80.09
N ASP A 106 15.73 8.48 -79.84
CA ASP A 106 16.64 8.23 -78.72
C ASP A 106 15.89 8.32 -77.38
N GLU A 107 15.02 9.32 -77.19
CA GLU A 107 14.20 9.46 -75.97
C GLU A 107 13.22 8.29 -75.82
N ALA A 108 12.56 7.85 -76.90
CA ALA A 108 11.68 6.69 -76.85
C ALA A 108 12.43 5.41 -76.43
N ARG A 109 13.70 5.25 -76.84
CA ARG A 109 14.53 4.12 -76.40
C ARG A 109 14.92 4.18 -74.94
N GLU A 110 15.34 5.35 -74.49
CA GLU A 110 15.70 5.53 -73.08
C GLU A 110 14.46 5.40 -72.19
N ALA A 111 13.29 5.88 -72.62
CA ALA A 111 12.02 5.62 -71.95
C ALA A 111 11.67 4.12 -71.89
N GLU A 112 11.84 3.37 -72.99
CA GLU A 112 11.62 1.92 -73.00
C GLU A 112 12.58 1.18 -72.05
N LYS A 113 13.87 1.55 -72.04
CA LYS A 113 14.86 0.99 -71.13
C LYS A 113 14.52 1.30 -69.66
N ARG A 114 14.17 2.55 -69.35
CA ARG A 114 13.74 2.96 -68.01
C ARG A 114 12.49 2.21 -67.58
N ALA A 115 11.48 2.10 -68.44
CA ALA A 115 10.26 1.37 -68.15
C ALA A 115 10.51 -0.13 -67.87
N LYS A 116 11.40 -0.77 -68.65
CA LYS A 116 11.82 -2.16 -68.41
C LYS A 116 12.55 -2.32 -67.08
N LEU A 117 13.47 -1.41 -66.77
CA LEU A 117 14.20 -1.42 -65.49
C LEU A 117 13.25 -1.21 -64.31
N GLU A 118 12.33 -0.24 -64.39
CA GLU A 118 11.34 0.00 -63.36
C GLU A 118 10.37 -1.17 -63.18
N ALA A 119 9.90 -1.78 -64.29
CA ALA A 119 9.05 -2.97 -64.23
C ALA A 119 9.76 -4.13 -63.54
N GLU A 120 11.04 -4.34 -63.84
CA GLU A 120 11.87 -5.35 -63.21
C GLU A 120 12.12 -5.06 -61.73
N GLN A 121 12.44 -3.80 -61.38
CA GLN A 121 12.60 -3.39 -59.98
C GLN A 121 11.31 -3.59 -59.19
N ARG A 122 10.15 -3.25 -59.76
CA ARG A 122 8.85 -3.48 -59.12
C ARG A 122 8.56 -4.96 -58.95
N ARG A 123 8.89 -5.79 -59.96
CA ARG A 123 8.76 -7.25 -59.87
C ARG A 123 9.59 -7.81 -58.73
N VAL A 124 10.88 -7.45 -58.67
CA VAL A 124 11.80 -7.89 -57.60
C VAL A 124 11.35 -7.38 -56.24
N ALA A 125 10.88 -6.13 -56.14
CA ALA A 125 10.38 -5.56 -54.89
C ALA A 125 9.15 -6.31 -54.36
N ALA A 126 8.18 -6.64 -55.23
CA ALA A 126 7.01 -7.44 -54.85
C ALA A 126 7.39 -8.85 -54.36
N ILE A 127 8.39 -9.48 -54.99
CA ILE A 127 8.90 -10.77 -54.51
C ILE A 127 9.55 -10.62 -53.13
N ARG A 128 10.36 -9.57 -52.92
CA ARG A 128 10.98 -9.30 -51.62
C ARG A 128 9.97 -9.02 -50.52
N GLU A 129 8.89 -8.31 -50.83
CA GLU A 129 7.78 -8.08 -49.89
C GLU A 129 7.20 -9.41 -49.40
N HIS A 130 6.97 -10.38 -50.29
CA HIS A 130 6.54 -11.72 -49.89
C HIS A 130 7.57 -12.48 -49.03
N ILE A 131 8.86 -12.27 -49.27
CA ILE A 131 9.92 -12.86 -48.43
C ILE A 131 9.92 -12.20 -47.04
N ASP A 132 9.73 -10.89 -46.97
CA ASP A 132 9.64 -10.15 -45.72
C ASP A 132 8.38 -10.54 -44.93
N ASP A 133 7.26 -10.78 -45.60
CA ASP A 133 6.03 -11.30 -45.00
C ASP A 133 6.26 -12.65 -44.30
N ILE A 134 7.07 -13.53 -44.90
CA ILE A 134 7.46 -14.80 -44.28
C ILE A 134 8.22 -14.53 -42.99
N ARG A 135 9.24 -13.65 -43.01
CA ARG A 135 10.00 -13.31 -41.78
C ARG A 135 9.09 -12.74 -40.69
N ALA A 136 8.10 -11.95 -41.08
CA ALA A 136 7.19 -11.29 -40.16
C ALA A 136 6.25 -12.26 -39.43
N ILE A 137 6.03 -13.49 -39.94
CA ILE A 137 5.19 -14.50 -39.26
C ILE A 137 5.74 -14.79 -37.87
N ALA A 138 7.05 -15.04 -37.73
CA ALA A 138 7.67 -15.32 -36.43
C ALA A 138 7.54 -14.13 -35.46
N VAL A 139 7.58 -12.90 -35.98
CA VAL A 139 7.41 -11.68 -35.16
C VAL A 139 5.97 -11.58 -34.66
N ARG A 140 4.97 -11.82 -35.51
CA ARG A 140 3.55 -11.77 -35.14
C ARG A 140 3.13 -12.92 -34.22
N ALA A 141 3.82 -14.05 -34.29
CA ALA A 141 3.53 -15.21 -33.44
C ALA A 141 3.95 -15.02 -31.99
N ALA A 142 4.86 -14.07 -31.70
CA ALA A 142 5.32 -13.77 -30.35
C ALA A 142 4.15 -13.40 -29.43
N GLY A 143 4.01 -14.14 -28.33
CA GLY A 143 2.96 -13.92 -27.32
C GLY A 143 1.61 -14.57 -27.66
N LEU A 144 1.48 -15.27 -28.78
CA LEU A 144 0.29 -16.08 -29.05
C LEU A 144 0.30 -17.39 -28.23
N PRO A 145 -0.86 -18.02 -27.99
CA PRO A 145 -0.95 -19.35 -27.38
C PRO A 145 -0.29 -20.42 -28.24
N ALA A 146 0.23 -21.49 -27.62
CA ALA A 146 0.96 -22.56 -28.32
C ALA A 146 0.18 -23.13 -29.52
N ALA A 147 -1.12 -23.40 -29.34
CA ALA A 147 -1.97 -23.93 -30.40
C ALA A 147 -2.06 -23.01 -31.64
N ARG A 148 -2.00 -21.69 -31.44
CA ARG A 148 -1.99 -20.73 -32.57
C ARG A 148 -0.63 -20.72 -33.27
N ILE A 149 0.47 -20.76 -32.50
CA ILE A 149 1.82 -20.83 -33.05
C ILE A 149 2.00 -22.11 -33.88
N GLN A 150 1.47 -23.25 -33.40
CA GLN A 150 1.46 -24.50 -34.14
C GLN A 150 0.72 -24.38 -35.49
N GLY A 151 -0.42 -23.70 -35.52
CA GLY A 151 -1.12 -23.41 -36.78
C GLY A 151 -0.28 -22.58 -37.76
N GLU A 152 0.43 -21.55 -37.28
CA GLU A 152 1.33 -20.74 -38.13
C GLU A 152 2.52 -21.57 -38.65
N ILE A 153 3.03 -22.54 -37.88
CA ILE A 153 4.05 -23.50 -38.34
C ILE A 153 3.50 -24.33 -39.50
N GLU A 154 2.31 -24.92 -39.33
CA GLU A 154 1.67 -25.76 -40.35
C GLU A 154 1.38 -24.98 -41.63
N ASP A 155 0.84 -23.76 -41.51
CA ASP A 155 0.57 -22.87 -42.65
C ASP A 155 1.87 -22.49 -43.38
N LEU A 156 2.95 -22.22 -42.65
CA LEU A 156 4.25 -21.88 -43.24
C LEU A 156 4.95 -23.10 -43.86
N GLU A 157 4.79 -24.29 -43.30
CA GLU A 157 5.27 -25.55 -43.90
C GLU A 157 4.50 -25.88 -45.19
N ALA A 158 3.19 -25.63 -45.21
CA ALA A 158 2.34 -25.78 -46.38
C ALA A 158 2.58 -24.71 -47.45
N LEU A 159 3.24 -23.60 -47.11
CA LEU A 159 3.56 -22.53 -48.06
C LEU A 159 4.55 -23.03 -49.13
N GLY A 160 4.03 -23.22 -50.34
CA GLY A 160 4.83 -23.55 -51.51
C GLY A 160 5.76 -22.39 -51.91
N ILE A 161 7.07 -22.60 -51.77
CA ILE A 161 8.09 -21.71 -52.32
C ILE A 161 8.45 -22.22 -53.72
N THR A 162 7.85 -21.62 -54.74
CA THR A 162 7.98 -22.07 -56.14
C THR A 162 8.71 -21.03 -56.99
N LEU A 163 9.35 -21.52 -58.07
CA LEU A 163 9.99 -20.68 -59.09
C LEU A 163 9.01 -19.69 -59.73
N ASP A 164 7.74 -20.07 -59.92
CA ASP A 164 6.75 -19.18 -60.52
C ASP A 164 6.43 -17.97 -59.61
N ARG A 165 6.52 -18.14 -58.29
CA ARG A 165 6.18 -17.10 -57.31
C ARG A 165 7.37 -16.24 -56.92
N PHE A 166 8.54 -16.86 -56.72
CA PHE A 166 9.74 -16.18 -56.21
C PHE A 166 10.86 -16.03 -57.24
N ALA A 167 10.71 -16.65 -58.42
CA ALA A 167 11.65 -16.55 -59.54
C ALA A 167 13.11 -16.77 -59.09
N GLU A 168 14.00 -15.86 -59.41
CA GLU A 168 15.41 -15.90 -59.04
C GLU A 168 15.68 -15.82 -57.53
N LEU A 169 14.71 -15.35 -56.73
CA LEU A 169 14.81 -15.27 -55.27
C LEU A 169 14.21 -16.50 -54.54
N THR A 170 13.87 -17.56 -55.27
CA THR A 170 13.33 -18.81 -54.68
C THR A 170 14.25 -19.36 -53.59
N GLY A 171 15.57 -19.40 -53.83
CA GLY A 171 16.53 -19.87 -52.82
C GLY A 171 16.60 -18.99 -51.56
N GLU A 172 16.46 -17.67 -51.71
CA GLU A 172 16.38 -16.75 -50.58
C GLU A 172 15.08 -16.98 -49.78
N ALA A 173 13.95 -17.14 -50.48
CA ALA A 173 12.66 -17.43 -49.86
C ALA A 173 12.65 -18.76 -49.10
N GLU A 174 13.29 -19.80 -49.63
CA GLU A 174 13.43 -21.09 -48.93
C GLU A 174 14.27 -20.97 -47.65
N ALA A 175 15.40 -20.26 -47.71
CA ALA A 175 16.24 -20.02 -46.55
C ALA A 175 15.49 -19.21 -45.47
N VAL A 176 14.75 -18.17 -45.89
CA VAL A 176 13.92 -17.35 -45.00
C VAL A 176 12.79 -18.18 -44.39
N ARG A 177 12.12 -19.04 -45.16
CA ARG A 177 11.11 -19.97 -44.63
C ARG A 177 11.72 -20.89 -43.57
N GLY A 178 12.88 -21.50 -43.86
CA GLY A 178 13.56 -22.38 -42.91
C GLY A 178 13.89 -21.68 -41.59
N THR A 179 14.56 -20.53 -41.66
CA THR A 179 14.91 -19.74 -40.46
C THR A 179 13.70 -19.23 -39.69
N THR A 180 12.59 -18.96 -40.37
CA THR A 180 11.33 -18.56 -39.73
C THR A 180 10.67 -19.75 -39.04
N LEU A 181 10.64 -20.93 -39.67
CA LEU A 181 10.13 -22.16 -39.07
C LEU A 181 10.92 -22.55 -37.81
N ASP A 182 12.25 -22.43 -37.84
CA ASP A 182 13.08 -22.74 -36.68
C ASP A 182 12.72 -21.83 -35.49
N LYS A 183 12.56 -20.52 -35.73
CA LYS A 183 12.13 -19.56 -34.70
C LYS A 183 10.72 -19.86 -34.18
N LEU A 184 9.78 -20.21 -35.05
CA LEU A 184 8.42 -20.57 -34.65
C LEU A 184 8.42 -21.84 -33.79
N ARG A 185 9.23 -22.84 -34.13
CA ARG A 185 9.37 -24.08 -33.35
C ARG A 185 9.98 -23.83 -31.98
N GLU A 186 11.01 -22.98 -31.90
CA GLU A 186 11.60 -22.54 -30.62
C GLU A 186 10.55 -21.83 -29.75
N LEU A 187 9.82 -20.88 -30.34
CA LEU A 187 8.76 -20.14 -29.65
C LEU A 187 7.65 -21.08 -29.19
N HIS A 188 7.15 -21.96 -30.06
CA HIS A 188 6.13 -22.96 -29.74
C HIS A 188 6.57 -23.85 -28.57
N ALA A 189 7.79 -24.39 -28.62
CA ALA A 189 8.31 -25.23 -27.54
C ALA A 189 8.38 -24.47 -26.21
N SER A 190 8.81 -23.20 -26.23
CA SER A 190 8.82 -22.34 -25.06
C SER A 190 7.41 -22.09 -24.50
N THR A 191 6.45 -21.77 -25.36
CA THR A 191 5.06 -21.51 -24.94
C THR A 191 4.37 -22.76 -24.43
N VAL A 192 4.57 -23.93 -25.06
CA VAL A 192 4.05 -25.21 -24.57
C VAL A 192 4.57 -25.50 -23.16
N ALA A 193 5.86 -25.27 -22.90
CA ALA A 193 6.44 -25.47 -21.57
C ALA A 193 5.81 -24.53 -20.54
N GLN A 194 5.63 -23.25 -20.87
CA GLN A 194 4.99 -22.25 -20.01
C GLN A 194 3.53 -22.60 -19.71
N GLU A 195 2.75 -22.99 -20.73
CA GLU A 195 1.35 -23.38 -20.56
C GLU A 195 1.22 -24.67 -19.73
N ALA A 196 2.08 -25.65 -19.94
CA ALA A 196 2.10 -26.88 -19.15
C ALA A 196 2.46 -26.60 -17.68
N GLU A 197 3.43 -25.72 -17.42
CA GLU A 197 3.77 -25.30 -16.06
C GLU A 197 2.61 -24.53 -15.40
N ALA A 198 1.98 -23.60 -16.13
CA ALA A 198 0.81 -22.87 -15.65
C ALA A 198 -0.35 -23.82 -15.31
N ALA A 199 -0.61 -24.83 -16.15
CA ALA A 199 -1.63 -25.85 -15.89
C ALA A 199 -1.29 -26.71 -14.65
N ARG A 200 -0.02 -27.09 -14.47
CA ARG A 200 0.43 -27.81 -13.25
C ARG A 200 0.23 -26.97 -12.00
N LEU A 201 0.61 -25.69 -12.02
CA LEU A 201 0.43 -24.77 -10.91
C LEU A 201 -1.04 -24.52 -10.60
N ALA A 202 -1.90 -24.44 -11.62
CA ALA A 202 -3.35 -24.32 -11.42
C ALA A 202 -3.93 -25.57 -10.75
N ALA A 203 -3.56 -26.78 -11.22
CA ALA A 203 -3.99 -28.04 -10.62
C ALA A 203 -3.47 -28.19 -9.18
N GLU A 204 -2.23 -27.79 -8.90
CA GLU A 204 -1.67 -27.81 -7.53
C GLU A 204 -2.41 -26.84 -6.61
N ARG A 205 -2.81 -25.66 -7.10
CA ARG A 205 -3.62 -24.70 -6.32
C ARG A 205 -5.00 -25.24 -6.02
N GLU A 206 -5.69 -25.85 -7.00
CA GLU A 206 -6.99 -26.48 -6.78
C GLU A 206 -6.92 -27.61 -5.76
N GLU A 207 -5.89 -28.46 -5.85
CA GLU A 207 -5.67 -29.55 -4.89
C GLU A 207 -5.38 -29.01 -3.48
N LEU A 208 -4.55 -27.97 -3.36
CA LEU A 208 -4.26 -27.32 -2.09
C LEU A 208 -5.52 -26.66 -1.49
N GLU A 209 -6.38 -26.05 -2.31
CA GLU A 209 -7.66 -25.51 -1.87
C GLU A 209 -8.60 -26.61 -1.37
N ARG A 210 -8.68 -27.76 -2.07
CA ARG A 210 -9.44 -28.93 -1.60
C ARG A 210 -8.93 -29.43 -0.26
N GLN A 211 -7.61 -29.60 -0.11
CA GLN A 211 -7.00 -30.03 1.15
C GLN A 211 -7.26 -29.04 2.29
N ARG A 212 -7.22 -27.73 2.02
CA ARG A 212 -7.57 -26.70 3.01
C ARG A 212 -9.05 -26.77 3.41
N ALA A 213 -9.95 -26.96 2.45
CA ALA A 213 -11.37 -27.10 2.73
C ALA A 213 -11.67 -28.38 3.52
N GLU A 214 -11.04 -29.50 3.18
CA GLU A 214 -11.19 -30.77 3.90
C GLU A 214 -10.64 -30.66 5.33
N LEU A 215 -9.46 -30.07 5.52
CA LEU A 215 -8.88 -29.84 6.85
C LEU A 215 -9.76 -28.88 7.69
N ALA A 216 -10.33 -27.84 7.08
CA ALA A 216 -11.25 -26.93 7.75
C ALA A 216 -12.53 -27.68 8.18
N ALA A 217 -13.13 -28.46 7.28
CA ALA A 217 -14.31 -29.27 7.61
C ALA A 217 -14.01 -30.33 8.68
N GLN A 218 -12.80 -30.93 8.67
CA GLN A 218 -12.38 -31.86 9.71
C GLN A 218 -12.24 -31.16 11.07
N ARG A 219 -11.62 -29.97 11.11
CA ARG A 219 -11.52 -29.16 12.34
C ARG A 219 -12.89 -28.77 12.86
N GLU A 220 -13.80 -28.33 12.01
CA GLU A 220 -15.18 -28.01 12.41
C GLU A 220 -15.91 -29.24 12.97
N ARG A 221 -15.74 -30.42 12.36
CA ARG A 221 -16.31 -31.67 12.89
C ARG A 221 -15.72 -32.04 14.24
N GLU A 222 -14.40 -31.94 14.40
CA GLU A 222 -13.73 -32.22 15.68
C GLU A 222 -14.12 -31.21 16.77
N GLU A 223 -14.27 -29.93 16.43
CA GLU A 223 -14.78 -28.89 17.33
C GLU A 223 -16.24 -29.13 17.69
N ALA A 224 -17.09 -29.51 16.75
CA ALA A 224 -18.48 -29.86 17.01
C ALA A 224 -18.60 -31.11 17.88
N GLU A 225 -17.80 -32.16 17.63
CA GLU A 225 -17.74 -33.35 18.48
C GLU A 225 -17.22 -33.01 19.89
N ARG A 226 -16.19 -32.17 20.02
CA ARG A 226 -15.70 -31.70 21.32
C ARG A 226 -16.78 -30.93 22.07
N ALA A 227 -17.45 -29.98 21.41
CA ALA A 227 -18.53 -29.20 22.00
C ALA A 227 -19.71 -30.09 22.41
N GLU A 228 -20.06 -31.10 21.61
CA GLU A 228 -21.13 -32.05 21.95
C GLU A 228 -20.74 -32.93 23.14
N ARG A 229 -19.50 -33.44 23.18
CA ARG A 229 -18.98 -34.19 24.34
C ARG A 229 -18.98 -33.33 25.60
N GLU A 230 -18.52 -32.09 25.53
CA GLU A 230 -18.57 -31.15 26.65
C GLU A 230 -20.00 -30.87 27.13
N ARG A 231 -20.97 -30.74 26.21
CA ARG A 231 -22.39 -30.59 26.55
C ARG A 231 -22.95 -31.82 27.24
N VAL A 232 -22.67 -33.01 26.71
CA VAL A 232 -23.11 -34.28 27.30
C VAL A 232 -22.50 -34.46 28.69
N GLU A 233 -21.20 -34.20 28.85
CA GLU A 233 -20.53 -34.28 30.14
C GLU A 233 -21.05 -33.21 31.13
N ALA A 234 -21.31 -31.98 30.67
CA ALA A 234 -21.89 -30.93 31.50
C ALA A 234 -23.32 -31.28 31.94
N ALA A 235 -24.14 -31.85 31.04
CA ALA A 235 -25.47 -32.34 31.37
C ALA A 235 -25.42 -33.51 32.37
N ALA A 236 -24.49 -34.46 32.18
CA ALA A 236 -24.28 -35.56 33.11
C ALA A 236 -23.79 -35.07 34.49
N ARG A 237 -22.89 -34.08 34.54
CA ARG A 237 -22.44 -33.43 35.78
C ARG A 237 -23.60 -32.71 36.48
N ALA A 238 -24.42 -31.94 35.75
CA ALA A 238 -25.57 -31.24 36.31
C ALA A 238 -26.64 -32.22 36.83
N GLU A 239 -26.88 -33.32 36.13
CA GLU A 239 -27.77 -34.40 36.58
C GLU A 239 -27.22 -35.08 37.84
N GLN A 240 -25.94 -35.42 37.86
CA GLN A 240 -25.29 -36.02 39.04
C GLN A 240 -25.33 -35.07 40.24
N GLU A 241 -25.08 -33.78 40.05
CA GLU A 241 -25.20 -32.77 41.10
C GLU A 241 -26.63 -32.64 41.62
N ARG A 242 -27.65 -32.78 40.75
CA ARG A 242 -29.05 -32.80 41.16
C ARG A 242 -29.37 -34.04 42.00
N VAL A 243 -28.96 -35.22 41.54
CA VAL A 243 -29.15 -36.49 42.26
C VAL A 243 -28.42 -36.46 43.62
N ASP A 244 -27.18 -35.95 43.66
CA ASP A 244 -26.42 -35.81 44.89
C ASP A 244 -27.06 -34.78 45.84
N ARG A 245 -27.63 -33.70 45.32
CA ARG A 245 -28.38 -32.71 46.11
C ARG A 245 -29.65 -33.31 46.68
N GLU A 246 -30.46 -33.98 45.86
CA GLU A 246 -31.68 -34.67 46.30
C GLU A 246 -31.36 -35.74 47.35
N ARG A 247 -30.25 -36.47 47.19
CA ARG A 247 -29.78 -37.44 48.18
C ARG A 247 -29.36 -36.76 49.49
N ARG A 248 -28.60 -35.67 49.44
CA ARG A 248 -28.20 -34.91 50.64
C ARG A 248 -29.41 -34.32 51.35
N GLU A 249 -30.36 -33.76 50.61
CA GLU A 249 -31.61 -33.24 51.16
C GLU A 249 -32.46 -34.34 51.80
N ALA A 250 -32.53 -35.53 51.19
CA ALA A 250 -33.20 -36.69 51.76
C ALA A 250 -32.48 -37.25 53.00
N GLU A 251 -31.15 -37.32 53.00
CA GLU A 251 -30.34 -37.74 54.15
C GLU A 251 -30.43 -36.74 55.31
N GLU A 252 -30.44 -35.43 55.02
CA GLU A 252 -30.66 -34.39 56.02
C GLU A 252 -32.10 -34.40 56.56
N ALA A 253 -33.11 -34.57 55.71
CA ALA A 253 -34.50 -34.69 56.13
C ALA A 253 -34.71 -35.94 57.00
N ALA A 254 -34.09 -37.07 56.65
CA ALA A 254 -34.11 -38.28 57.46
C ALA A 254 -33.41 -38.07 58.81
N ARG A 255 -32.26 -37.39 58.84
CA ARG A 255 -31.57 -37.01 60.09
C ARG A 255 -32.39 -36.10 60.97
N ARG A 256 -33.02 -35.06 60.40
CA ARG A 256 -33.90 -34.14 61.13
C ARG A 256 -35.11 -34.88 61.70
N ALA A 257 -35.77 -35.73 60.90
CA ALA A 257 -36.88 -36.55 61.37
C ALA A 257 -36.47 -37.55 62.46
N GLN A 258 -35.25 -38.09 62.40
CA GLN A 258 -34.72 -38.96 63.45
C GLN A 258 -34.39 -38.18 64.73
N GLN A 259 -33.77 -37.00 64.63
CA GLN A 259 -33.52 -36.11 65.76
C GLN A 259 -34.81 -35.64 66.42
N GLU A 260 -35.84 -35.29 65.64
CA GLU A 260 -37.16 -34.93 66.18
C GLU A 260 -37.82 -36.09 66.93
N ARG A 261 -37.69 -37.33 66.44
CA ARG A 261 -38.18 -38.53 67.13
C ARG A 261 -37.41 -38.80 68.42
N GLU A 262 -36.09 -38.66 68.40
CA GLU A 262 -35.23 -38.84 69.58
C GLU A 262 -35.48 -37.74 70.63
N ASP A 263 -35.69 -36.50 70.21
CA ASP A 263 -36.01 -35.38 71.10
C ASP A 263 -37.43 -35.47 71.66
N ALA A 264 -38.40 -35.93 70.86
CA ALA A 264 -39.75 -36.23 71.34
C ALA A 264 -39.73 -37.39 72.36
N ALA A 265 -38.94 -38.44 72.12
CA ALA A 265 -38.77 -39.55 73.06
C ALA A 265 -38.10 -39.07 74.36
N ARG A 266 -37.05 -38.24 74.28
CA ARG A 266 -36.41 -37.64 75.46
C ARG A 266 -37.36 -36.76 76.26
N ARG A 267 -38.18 -35.93 75.60
CA ARG A 267 -39.20 -35.11 76.27
C ARG A 267 -40.26 -35.97 76.96
N ALA A 268 -40.73 -37.02 76.29
CA ALA A 268 -41.69 -37.96 76.89
C ALA A 268 -41.09 -38.73 78.09
N GLU A 269 -39.80 -39.09 78.06
CA GLU A 269 -39.12 -39.69 79.21
C GLU A 269 -38.97 -38.72 80.38
N ILE A 270 -38.64 -37.44 80.10
CA ILE A 270 -38.56 -36.39 81.12
C ILE A 270 -39.93 -36.14 81.74
N GLU A 271 -40.98 -35.97 80.94
CA GLU A 271 -42.36 -35.78 81.44
C GLU A 271 -42.84 -36.99 82.25
N ALA A 272 -42.52 -38.22 81.83
CA ALA A 272 -42.85 -39.44 82.57
C ALA A 272 -42.03 -39.58 83.87
N ALA A 273 -40.79 -39.07 83.91
CA ALA A 273 -40.00 -39.02 85.13
C ALA A 273 -40.52 -37.94 86.10
N GLU A 274 -40.89 -36.77 85.60
CA GLU A 274 -41.49 -35.69 86.38
C GLU A 274 -42.84 -36.08 86.95
N ALA A 275 -43.70 -36.76 86.19
CA ALA A 275 -44.97 -37.28 86.67
C ALA A 275 -44.78 -38.31 87.80
N ARG A 276 -43.79 -39.21 87.68
CA ARG A 276 -43.44 -40.18 88.73
C ARG A 276 -42.90 -39.50 90.00
N LEU A 277 -42.07 -38.47 89.84
CA LEU A 277 -41.58 -37.66 90.95
C LEU A 277 -42.70 -36.84 91.61
N ALA A 278 -43.65 -36.31 90.85
CA ALA A 278 -44.81 -35.59 91.36
C ALA A 278 -45.76 -36.52 92.14
N GLU A 279 -45.98 -37.74 91.65
CA GLU A 279 -46.79 -38.75 92.33
C GLU A 279 -46.14 -39.20 93.65
N GLN A 280 -44.83 -39.41 93.66
CA GLN A 280 -44.07 -39.70 94.88
C GLN A 280 -44.12 -38.55 95.90
N ARG A 281 -44.01 -37.29 95.46
CA ARG A 281 -44.15 -36.11 96.33
C ARG A 281 -45.56 -35.99 96.90
N ALA A 282 -46.59 -36.20 96.09
CA ALA A 282 -47.99 -36.17 96.54
C ALA A 282 -48.34 -37.31 97.52
N GLU A 283 -47.66 -38.46 97.44
CA GLU A 283 -47.81 -39.54 98.42
C GLU A 283 -47.08 -39.22 99.73
N GLN A 284 -45.87 -38.64 99.66
CA GLN A 284 -45.12 -38.18 100.83
C GLN A 284 -45.84 -37.05 101.57
N GLU A 285 -46.41 -36.08 100.86
CA GLU A 285 -47.19 -34.98 101.47
C GLU A 285 -48.46 -35.49 102.17
N ARG A 286 -49.13 -36.51 101.62
CA ARG A 286 -50.30 -37.12 102.27
C ARG A 286 -49.93 -37.82 103.57
N ARG A 287 -48.82 -38.55 103.59
CA ARG A 287 -48.29 -39.18 104.82
C ARG A 287 -47.84 -38.15 105.85
N GLN A 288 -47.22 -37.05 105.41
CA GLN A 288 -46.78 -35.98 106.32
C GLN A 288 -47.98 -35.22 106.91
N ALA A 289 -49.03 -34.97 106.14
CA ALA A 289 -50.23 -34.29 106.61
C ALA A 289 -51.05 -35.12 107.61
N GLU A 290 -51.02 -36.45 107.53
CA GLU A 290 -51.62 -37.34 108.53
C GLU A 290 -50.85 -37.34 109.86
N LEU A 291 -49.52 -37.33 109.81
CA LEU A 291 -48.65 -37.25 111.00
C LEU A 291 -48.78 -35.88 111.70
N ASP A 292 -48.81 -34.79 110.92
CA ASP A 292 -48.96 -33.44 111.46
C ASP A 292 -50.34 -33.19 112.11
N ARG A 293 -51.41 -33.87 111.66
CA ARG A 293 -52.74 -33.81 112.31
C ARG A 293 -52.74 -34.54 113.65
N ALA A 294 -52.10 -35.69 113.74
CA ALA A 294 -51.98 -36.46 114.98
C ALA A 294 -51.14 -35.74 116.04
N GLU A 295 -50.05 -35.06 115.65
CA GLU A 295 -49.22 -34.27 116.58
C GLU A 295 -49.94 -33.02 117.13
N ARG A 296 -50.75 -32.34 116.31
CA ARG A 296 -51.47 -31.12 116.75
C ARG A 296 -52.55 -31.42 117.78
N GLU A 297 -53.30 -32.51 117.62
CA GLU A 297 -54.30 -32.94 118.62
C GLU A 297 -53.68 -33.36 119.96
N GLN A 298 -52.43 -33.86 119.94
CA GLN A 298 -51.73 -34.24 121.15
C GLN A 298 -51.15 -33.02 121.89
N ARG A 299 -50.58 -32.06 121.15
CA ARG A 299 -50.01 -30.82 121.70
C ARG A 299 -51.05 -29.89 122.32
N GLU A 300 -52.26 -29.78 121.75
CA GLU A 300 -53.33 -28.95 122.33
C GLU A 300 -53.83 -29.48 123.69
N ARG A 301 -53.78 -30.80 123.91
CA ARG A 301 -54.16 -31.42 125.20
C ARG A 301 -53.10 -31.22 126.28
N GLU A 302 -51.83 -31.20 125.89
CA GLU A 302 -50.70 -30.98 126.81
C GLU A 302 -50.54 -29.50 127.19
N GLU A 303 -50.74 -28.57 126.25
CA GLU A 303 -50.64 -27.12 126.53
C GLU A 303 -51.76 -26.60 127.46
N ALA A 304 -52.95 -27.19 127.42
CA ALA A 304 -54.04 -26.83 128.33
C ALA A 304 -53.73 -27.21 129.79
N ALA A 305 -53.08 -28.36 130.03
CA ALA A 305 -52.70 -28.82 131.36
C ALA A 305 -51.49 -28.06 131.95
N LEU A 306 -50.58 -27.59 131.08
CA LEU A 306 -49.39 -26.83 131.49
C LEU A 306 -49.70 -25.37 131.88
N ARG A 307 -50.73 -24.75 131.31
CA ARG A 307 -51.11 -23.35 131.64
C ARG A 307 -51.68 -23.21 133.05
N GLU A 308 -52.45 -24.19 133.53
CA GLU A 308 -52.99 -24.20 134.89
C GLU A 308 -51.89 -24.38 135.96
N ALA A 309 -50.85 -25.16 135.66
CA ALA A 309 -49.72 -25.37 136.57
C ALA A 309 -48.74 -24.16 136.60
N ALA A 310 -48.64 -23.40 135.51
CA ALA A 310 -47.72 -22.28 135.37
C ALA A 310 -48.15 -21.01 136.14
N GLU A 311 -49.46 -20.73 136.26
CA GLU A 311 -49.94 -19.57 137.03
C GLU A 311 -49.69 -19.72 138.54
N ALA A 312 -49.73 -20.94 139.08
CA ALA A 312 -49.41 -21.21 140.49
C ALA A 312 -47.91 -21.06 140.81
N ALA A 313 -47.02 -21.29 139.82
CA ALA A 313 -45.56 -21.20 140.00
C ALA A 313 -45.02 -19.76 139.80
N ALA A 314 -45.67 -18.94 138.97
CA ALA A 314 -45.23 -17.58 138.66
C ALA A 314 -45.28 -16.61 139.88
N GLN A 315 -46.16 -16.87 140.85
CA GLN A 315 -46.22 -16.08 142.09
C GLN A 315 -45.03 -16.36 143.02
N ALA A 316 -44.44 -17.56 142.96
CA ALA A 316 -43.29 -17.96 143.79
C ALA A 316 -41.92 -17.61 143.18
N ALA A 317 -41.87 -17.24 141.89
CA ALA A 317 -40.65 -16.89 141.17
C ALA A 317 -40.28 -15.39 141.26
N ARG A 318 -41.26 -14.51 141.52
CA ARG A 318 -41.03 -13.06 141.70
C ARG A 318 -40.14 -12.72 142.90
N ASP A 319 -40.10 -13.59 143.91
CA ASP A 319 -39.27 -13.40 145.11
C ASP A 319 -37.81 -13.83 144.94
N ARG A 320 -37.47 -14.63 143.92
CA ARG A 320 -36.10 -15.13 143.69
C ARG A 320 -35.29 -14.29 142.70
N ALA A 321 -35.95 -13.71 141.70
CA ALA A 321 -35.29 -12.99 140.61
C ALA A 321 -34.62 -11.65 141.02
N ALA A 322 -34.89 -11.13 142.23
CA ALA A 322 -34.20 -9.96 142.76
C ALA A 322 -32.74 -10.22 143.20
N ARG A 323 -32.28 -11.48 143.22
CA ARG A 323 -30.98 -11.86 143.80
C ARG A 323 -29.88 -12.29 142.83
N GLU A 324 -30.18 -12.62 141.58
CA GLU A 324 -29.17 -13.30 140.71
C GLU A 324 -28.59 -12.46 139.55
N HIS A 325 -29.37 -11.58 138.95
CA HIS A 325 -29.01 -10.84 137.73
C HIS A 325 -27.86 -9.80 137.76
N ALA A 326 -27.14 -9.64 138.87
CA ALA A 326 -26.08 -8.65 139.07
C ALA A 326 -24.72 -9.09 138.48
N GLU A 327 -24.64 -10.28 137.89
CA GLU A 327 -23.38 -10.86 137.43
C GLU A 327 -23.47 -11.35 135.98
N ASN A 328 -22.37 -11.14 135.24
CA ASN A 328 -22.05 -11.72 133.92
C ASN A 328 -22.38 -10.92 132.66
N ARG A 329 -21.59 -9.85 132.53
CA ARG A 329 -21.28 -9.09 131.32
C ARG A 329 -19.75 -9.19 131.08
N ALA A 330 -19.23 -10.08 130.20
CA ALA A 330 -17.88 -9.97 129.58
C ALA A 330 -17.49 -11.14 128.61
N ALA A 331 -16.78 -10.78 127.51
CA ALA A 331 -15.97 -11.55 126.52
C ALA A 331 -16.61 -11.79 125.12
N MET A 332 -16.25 -11.16 123.96
CA MET A 332 -14.99 -11.00 123.14
C MET A 332 -14.53 -12.29 122.41
N LEU A 333 -14.00 -12.39 121.17
CA LEU A 333 -13.92 -11.65 119.87
C LEU A 333 -13.07 -12.51 118.86
N ALA A 334 -13.53 -12.75 117.60
CA ALA A 334 -12.80 -13.05 116.30
C ALA A 334 -11.88 -14.30 116.10
N PRO A 335 -11.42 -14.70 114.87
CA PRO A 335 -11.98 -14.71 113.48
C PRO A 335 -11.66 -16.01 112.63
N GLU A 336 -12.21 -16.17 111.39
CA GLU A 336 -11.46 -16.53 110.13
C GLU A 336 -12.38 -16.74 108.87
N PRO A 337 -11.89 -16.51 107.62
CA PRO A 337 -12.68 -16.49 106.37
C PRO A 337 -12.30 -17.54 105.29
N THR A 338 -13.21 -17.84 104.34
CA THR A 338 -12.91 -18.10 102.90
C THR A 338 -14.19 -18.06 102.07
N GLY A 339 -14.18 -17.33 100.95
CA GLY A 339 -15.24 -17.30 99.94
C GLY A 339 -14.66 -16.96 98.57
N GLY A 340 -14.99 -17.77 97.55
CA GLY A 340 -14.57 -17.56 96.16
C GLY A 340 -15.37 -16.47 95.44
N ASN A 341 -15.14 -16.29 94.11
CA ASN A 341 -16.19 -16.33 93.07
C ASN A 341 -15.77 -15.78 91.66
N TRP A 342 -16.02 -16.60 90.61
CA TRP A 342 -16.60 -16.38 89.25
C TRP A 342 -16.07 -15.35 88.18
N THR A 343 -15.82 -15.91 86.96
CA THR A 343 -16.23 -15.55 85.56
C THR A 343 -15.80 -14.29 84.77
N ALA A 344 -15.44 -14.48 83.48
CA ALA A 344 -16.17 -14.08 82.23
C ALA A 344 -15.28 -13.57 81.05
N LYS A 345 -15.81 -13.76 79.82
CA LYS A 345 -15.28 -13.57 78.44
C LYS A 345 -14.83 -12.14 78.06
N SER A 346 -14.05 -12.01 76.97
CA SER A 346 -13.75 -10.73 76.31
C SER A 346 -13.77 -10.80 74.77
N GLY A 347 -14.31 -9.74 74.15
CA GLY A 347 -14.15 -9.29 72.78
C GLY A 347 -13.57 -7.86 72.74
N CYS A 348 -13.29 -7.35 71.53
CA CYS A 348 -12.52 -6.14 71.17
C CYS A 348 -12.82 -4.81 71.88
N VAL A 349 -11.76 -4.00 72.04
CA VAL A 349 -11.78 -2.52 72.20
C VAL A 349 -10.54 -1.91 71.50
N VAL A 350 -10.73 -0.81 70.76
CA VAL A 350 -9.69 0.06 70.13
C VAL A 350 -9.39 1.23 71.08
N THR A 351 -8.12 1.66 71.17
CA THR A 351 -7.66 2.81 71.97
C THR A 351 -6.51 3.53 71.25
N ASP A 352 -6.47 4.84 71.39
CA ASP A 352 -5.62 5.86 70.75
C ASP A 352 -4.42 6.30 71.62
N VAL A 353 -4.05 5.50 72.63
CA VAL A 353 -2.86 5.73 73.48
C VAL A 353 -2.00 4.46 73.60
N PRO A 354 -0.66 4.52 73.44
CA PRO A 354 0.20 3.33 73.47
C PRO A 354 0.22 2.64 74.85
N LEU A 355 -0.11 1.35 74.87
CA LEU A 355 0.05 0.46 76.03
C LEU A 355 1.43 -0.23 75.96
N PRO A 356 2.31 -0.07 76.95
CA PRO A 356 3.62 -0.74 76.97
C PRO A 356 3.47 -2.27 76.99
N GLY A 357 4.01 -2.95 75.99
CA GLY A 357 4.10 -4.43 75.94
C GLY A 357 3.22 -5.13 74.89
N CYS A 358 2.48 -4.40 74.05
CA CYS A 358 1.78 -4.99 72.89
C CYS A 358 2.62 -4.82 71.61
N VAL A 359 3.02 -5.93 71.00
CA VAL A 359 3.72 -5.94 69.70
C VAL A 359 2.66 -6.18 68.60
N GLY A 360 2.48 -5.23 67.68
CA GLY A 360 1.66 -5.41 66.47
C GLY A 360 0.51 -4.42 66.23
N GLY A 361 0.57 -3.17 66.71
CA GLY A 361 -0.35 -2.11 66.28
C GLY A 361 0.17 -1.41 65.02
N GLY A 362 -0.66 -1.27 63.99
CA GLY A 362 -0.30 -0.67 62.70
C GLY A 362 0.13 0.80 62.81
N PHE A 363 1.03 1.21 61.93
CA PHE A 363 1.51 2.59 61.81
C PHE A 363 0.72 3.32 60.71
N ASP A 364 0.20 4.51 61.01
CA ASP A 364 -0.21 5.49 60.01
C ASP A 364 1.04 6.28 59.57
N ASP A 365 1.61 5.88 58.44
CA ASP A 365 2.64 6.67 57.75
C ASP A 365 2.07 7.24 56.47
N VAL A 366 1.69 8.53 56.53
CA VAL A 366 0.98 9.24 55.47
C VAL A 366 1.93 9.53 54.28
N GLU A 367 3.24 9.46 54.46
CA GLU A 367 4.22 9.68 53.38
C GLU A 367 4.38 8.47 52.43
N HIS A 368 3.85 7.28 52.80
CA HIS A 368 3.95 6.08 51.97
C HIS A 368 2.80 5.91 50.94
N TYR A 369 1.71 6.68 51.04
CA TYR A 369 0.45 6.37 50.34
C TYR A 369 0.11 7.18 49.07
N GLY A 370 1.02 8.02 48.55
CA GLY A 370 0.96 8.46 47.14
C GLY A 370 -0.36 9.08 46.62
N GLY A 371 -1.24 9.56 47.50
CA GLY A 371 -2.26 10.56 47.19
C GLY A 371 -3.62 10.11 46.62
N TYR A 372 -3.91 8.85 46.26
CA TYR A 372 -5.25 8.53 45.68
C TYR A 372 -5.90 7.18 46.04
N LEU A 373 -5.36 6.38 46.97
CA LEU A 373 -6.07 5.17 47.43
C LEU A 373 -5.70 4.83 48.88
N ILE A 374 -6.69 4.75 49.78
CA ILE A 374 -6.52 4.20 51.13
C ILE A 374 -6.79 2.70 51.05
N ALA A 375 -5.76 1.88 51.24
CA ALA A 375 -5.90 0.44 51.44
C ALA A 375 -5.62 0.13 52.92
N GLU A 376 -6.66 -0.20 53.69
CA GLU A 376 -6.58 -0.35 55.16
C GLU A 376 -5.73 -1.55 55.62
N SER A 377 -5.32 -2.45 54.71
CA SER A 377 -4.27 -3.45 55.02
C SER A 377 -3.60 -3.96 53.74
N ILE A 378 -2.28 -3.77 53.66
CA ILE A 378 -1.44 -4.48 52.69
C ILE A 378 -0.76 -5.62 53.47
N PHE A 379 -1.05 -6.86 53.09
CA PHE A 379 -0.62 -8.04 53.86
C PHE A 379 0.90 -8.23 53.85
N ARG A 380 1.60 -7.86 52.76
CA ARG A 380 3.06 -7.88 52.65
C ARG A 380 3.57 -6.61 51.96
N PRO A 381 4.73 -6.04 52.37
CA PRO A 381 5.28 -4.83 51.73
C PRO A 381 5.43 -4.93 50.21
N ALA A 382 5.79 -6.12 49.69
CA ALA A 382 5.91 -6.36 48.26
C ALA A 382 4.60 -6.21 47.48
N ASP A 383 3.43 -6.41 48.12
CA ASP A 383 2.13 -6.24 47.48
C ASP A 383 1.79 -4.75 47.22
N GLY A 384 2.53 -3.81 47.82
CA GLY A 384 2.37 -2.37 47.60
C GLY A 384 2.80 -1.90 46.20
N HIS A 385 3.79 -2.57 45.59
CA HIS A 385 4.23 -2.24 44.23
C HIS A 385 3.16 -2.55 43.17
N MET A 386 2.38 -3.60 43.39
CA MET A 386 1.23 -3.94 42.54
C MET A 386 0.15 -2.84 42.58
N LEU A 387 -0.13 -2.30 43.77
CA LEU A 387 -1.09 -1.21 43.94
C LEU A 387 -0.57 0.09 43.30
N ALA A 388 0.71 0.41 43.45
CA ALA A 388 1.31 1.59 42.84
C ALA A 388 1.28 1.55 41.29
N ALA A 389 1.55 0.38 40.71
CA ALA A 389 1.55 0.19 39.25
C ALA A 389 0.13 0.03 38.65
N SER A 390 -0.90 -0.18 39.48
CA SER A 390 -2.26 -0.52 39.02
C SER A 390 -2.86 0.54 38.08
N ARG A 391 -2.61 1.83 38.37
CA ARG A 391 -3.13 2.94 37.55
C ARG A 391 -2.48 2.96 36.17
N GLU A 392 -1.16 2.84 36.12
CA GLU A 392 -0.39 2.82 34.88
C GLU A 392 -0.76 1.61 34.02
N MET A 393 -0.99 0.45 34.67
CA MET A 393 -1.45 -0.75 33.99
C MET A 393 -2.86 -0.57 33.40
N PHE A 394 -3.77 0.09 34.12
CA PHE A 394 -5.10 0.40 33.60
C PHE A 394 -5.08 1.38 32.43
N ASP A 395 -4.26 2.44 32.52
CA ASP A 395 -4.13 3.44 31.46
C ASP A 395 -3.50 2.82 30.19
N ALA A 396 -2.51 1.92 30.33
CA ALA A 396 -1.95 1.16 29.21
C ALA A 396 -2.97 0.25 28.53
N LEU A 397 -3.86 -0.41 29.28
CA LEU A 397 -4.93 -1.24 28.72
C LEU A 397 -5.98 -0.40 27.98
N ARG A 398 -6.31 0.79 28.47
CA ARG A 398 -7.21 1.72 27.76
C ARG A 398 -6.60 2.20 26.45
N GLN A 399 -5.30 2.52 26.45
CA GLN A 399 -4.59 2.92 25.26
C GLN A 399 -4.53 1.76 24.24
N TRP A 400 -4.27 0.54 24.70
CA TRP A 400 -4.30 -0.66 23.86
C TRP A 400 -5.68 -0.85 23.21
N GLN A 401 -6.77 -0.81 23.99
CA GLN A 401 -8.13 -0.96 23.48
C GLN A 401 -8.46 0.13 22.45
N HIS A 402 -7.99 1.36 22.68
CA HIS A 402 -8.14 2.44 21.72
C HIS A 402 -7.41 2.13 20.41
N ALA A 403 -6.12 1.78 20.49
CA ALA A 403 -5.25 1.49 19.36
C ALA A 403 -5.79 0.33 18.50
N GLU A 404 -6.30 -0.75 19.11
CA GLU A 404 -6.95 -1.85 18.38
C GLU A 404 -8.22 -1.41 17.65
N ARG A 405 -9.02 -0.52 18.27
CA ARG A 405 -10.25 -0.01 17.68
C ARG A 405 -9.99 0.92 16.49
N VAL A 406 -8.90 1.69 16.53
CA VAL A 406 -8.54 2.65 15.45
C VAL A 406 -7.55 2.08 14.44
N GLY A 407 -6.97 0.92 14.70
CA GLY A 407 -6.00 0.26 13.82
C GLY A 407 -4.61 0.92 13.80
N ASP A 408 -4.25 1.64 14.86
CA ASP A 408 -2.95 2.34 14.96
C ASP A 408 -1.88 1.40 15.51
N ALA A 409 -0.99 0.94 14.62
CA ALA A 409 0.06 -0.01 14.96
C ALA A 409 1.17 0.58 15.85
N GLU A 410 1.43 1.89 15.75
CA GLU A 410 2.45 2.57 16.56
C GLU A 410 1.94 2.79 17.97
N GLU A 411 0.68 3.23 18.11
CA GLU A 411 0.03 3.37 19.41
C GLU A 411 -0.14 2.00 20.11
N LEU A 412 -0.43 0.94 19.35
CA LEU A 412 -0.51 -0.42 19.89
C LEU A 412 0.85 -0.92 20.42
N ALA A 413 1.95 -0.60 19.74
CA ALA A 413 3.30 -0.92 20.20
C ALA A 413 3.65 -0.14 21.49
N ASN A 414 3.29 1.15 21.55
CA ASN A 414 3.50 1.99 22.73
C ASN A 414 2.68 1.50 23.93
N ALA A 415 1.41 1.13 23.73
CA ALA A 415 0.56 0.58 24.78
C ALA A 415 1.08 -0.76 25.32
N ARG A 416 1.62 -1.63 24.45
CA ARG A 416 2.29 -2.88 24.84
C ARG A 416 3.52 -2.61 25.70
N ALA A 417 4.37 -1.66 25.30
CA ALA A 417 5.56 -1.29 26.07
C ALA A 417 5.19 -0.68 27.44
N ALA A 418 4.17 0.18 27.50
CA ALA A 418 3.68 0.77 28.73
C ALA A 418 3.10 -0.29 29.70
N ARG A 419 2.35 -1.26 29.16
CA ARG A 419 1.86 -2.42 29.93
C ARG A 419 3.03 -3.21 30.51
N ASP A 420 4.03 -3.54 29.70
CA ASP A 420 5.15 -4.36 30.14
C ASP A 420 5.96 -3.67 31.23
N ALA A 421 6.19 -2.35 31.10
CA ALA A 421 6.84 -1.55 32.15
C ALA A 421 6.02 -1.48 33.45
N ALA A 422 4.69 -1.38 33.37
CA ALA A 422 3.83 -1.38 34.55
C ALA A 422 3.84 -2.75 35.25
N ILE A 423 3.82 -3.85 34.49
CA ILE A 423 3.96 -5.21 35.02
C ILE A 423 5.31 -5.38 35.71
N GLU A 424 6.39 -4.93 35.09
CA GLU A 424 7.74 -5.00 35.67
C GLU A 424 7.84 -4.26 37.01
N ARG A 425 7.22 -3.09 37.13
CA ARG A 425 7.11 -2.38 38.41
C ARG A 425 6.25 -3.12 39.43
N ALA A 426 5.14 -3.72 38.99
CA ALA A 426 4.23 -4.46 39.87
C ALA A 426 4.87 -5.72 40.47
N ILE A 427 5.80 -6.35 39.73
CA ILE A 427 6.50 -7.57 40.14
C ILE A 427 7.90 -7.29 40.72
N TYR A 428 8.30 -6.01 40.83
CA TYR A 428 9.60 -5.64 41.36
C TYR A 428 9.71 -6.09 42.83
N VAL A 429 10.67 -6.97 43.09
CA VAL A 429 11.06 -7.40 44.43
C VAL A 429 12.43 -6.78 44.71
N PRO A 430 12.55 -5.82 45.65
CA PRO A 430 13.86 -5.30 46.02
C PRO A 430 14.68 -6.44 46.63
N THR A 431 15.85 -6.74 46.08
CA THR A 431 16.87 -7.51 46.79
C THR A 431 17.33 -6.71 48.01
N GLU A 432 17.59 -7.37 49.14
CA GLU A 432 17.92 -6.74 50.44
C GLU A 432 19.10 -5.74 50.39
N GLU A 433 19.88 -5.69 49.31
CA GLU A 433 20.97 -4.73 49.09
C GLU A 433 20.53 -3.29 48.76
N THR A 434 19.29 -3.05 48.33
CA THR A 434 18.81 -1.69 47.98
C THR A 434 18.04 -0.96 49.09
N ALA A 435 17.77 -1.61 50.24
CA ALA A 435 17.07 -0.98 51.36
C ALA A 435 18.01 -0.22 52.34
N ALA A 436 19.30 -0.10 52.00
CA ALA A 436 20.33 0.58 52.81
C ALA A 436 20.99 1.79 52.11
N ALA A 437 20.33 2.37 51.11
CA ALA A 437 20.68 3.67 50.50
C ALA A 437 19.43 4.55 50.47
#